data_AF-A0A5K0ZKC6-F1
#
_entry.id   AF-A0A5K0ZKC6-F1
#
_cell.length_a   1.000
_cell.length_b   1.000
_cell.length_c   1.000
_cell.angle_alpha   90.00
_cell.angle_beta   90.00
_cell.angle_gamma   90.00
#
_symmetry.space_group_name_H-M   'P 1'
#
loop_
_entity.id
_entity.type
_entity.pdbx_description
1 polymer ?
#
loop_
_entity_poly.entity_id
_entity_poly.type
_entity_poly.pdbx_seq_one_letter_code
_entity_poly.pdbx_strand_id
1 'polypeptide(L)'
;VLEWLRFQHWWNFSEMDFFMLMTAYGKQGQFNKAEILLKYMNENGYAPNVMCHTALMEAYGRAGQYNKAETVFRRMQLNGPEPSLLTYQLILKMFVQ
;
A
#
# COMPACT_ATOMS: atom_id res chain seq x y z
N VAL A 1 7.94 -16.59 -4.48
CA VAL A 1 9.09 -16.05 -5.26
C VAL A 1 9.49 -14.66 -4.77
N LEU A 2 8.62 -13.64 -4.87
CA LEU A 2 8.97 -12.27 -4.42
C LEU A 2 9.31 -12.16 -2.92
N GLU A 3 8.58 -12.85 -2.03
CA GLU A 3 8.91 -12.86 -0.59
C GLU A 3 10.26 -13.52 -0.30
N TRP A 4 10.66 -14.50 -1.11
CA TRP A 4 11.94 -15.19 -0.96
C TRP A 4 13.11 -14.34 -1.47
N LEU A 5 12.92 -13.63 -2.59
CA LEU A 5 13.93 -12.74 -3.19
C LEU A 5 14.35 -11.62 -2.24
N ARG A 6 13.43 -11.14 -1.38
CA ARG A 6 13.71 -10.13 -0.33
C ARG A 6 14.85 -10.51 0.61
N PHE A 7 15.05 -11.81 0.86
CA PHE A 7 16.06 -12.28 1.81
C PHE A 7 17.44 -12.51 1.17
N GLN A 8 17.59 -12.23 -0.13
CA GLN A 8 18.83 -12.45 -0.85
C GLN A 8 19.72 -11.19 -0.82
N HIS A 9 20.98 -11.35 -0.41
CA HIS A 9 21.94 -10.26 -0.23
C HIS A 9 22.31 -9.51 -1.52
N TRP A 10 22.07 -10.11 -2.69
CA TRP A 10 22.34 -9.52 -4.00
C TRP A 10 21.13 -8.77 -4.58
N TRP A 11 19.96 -8.85 -3.93
CA TRP A 11 18.74 -8.19 -4.38
C TRP A 11 18.67 -6.77 -3.83
N ASN A 12 18.87 -5.79 -4.70
CA ASN A 12 18.56 -4.40 -4.38
C ASN A 12 17.10 -4.13 -4.78
N PHE A 13 16.27 -3.65 -3.85
CA PHE A 13 14.89 -3.32 -4.17
C PHE A 13 14.82 -2.18 -5.17
N SER A 14 14.31 -2.48 -6.36
CA SER A 14 13.89 -1.45 -7.31
C SER A 14 12.51 -0.91 -6.92
N GLU A 15 12.15 0.25 -7.48
CA GLU A 15 10.78 0.80 -7.36
C GLU A 15 9.73 -0.22 -7.86
N MET A 16 10.05 -1.01 -8.87
CA MET A 16 9.16 -2.03 -9.42
C MET A 16 8.92 -3.19 -8.46
N ASP A 17 9.91 -3.56 -7.64
CA ASP A 17 9.78 -4.66 -6.67
C ASP A 17 8.83 -4.27 -5.54
N PHE A 18 8.97 -3.04 -5.06
CA PHE A 18 8.02 -2.45 -4.13
C PHE A 18 6.62 -2.38 -4.71
N PHE A 19 6.51 -1.95 -5.97
CA PHE A 19 5.22 -1.87 -6.65
C PHE A 19 4.50 -3.23 -6.68
N MET A 20 5.23 -4.28 -7.09
CA MET A 20 4.68 -5.63 -7.19
C MET A 20 4.25 -6.18 -5.83
N LEU A 21 5.09 -6.03 -4.81
CA LEU A 21 4.78 -6.52 -3.46
C LEU A 21 3.63 -5.75 -2.81
N MET A 22 3.59 -4.42 -2.93
CA MET A 22 2.48 -3.61 -2.43
C MET A 22 1.16 -4.04 -3.07
N THR A 23 1.14 -4.20 -4.39
CA THR A 23 -0.04 -4.68 -5.11
C THR A 23 -0.46 -6.08 -4.66
N ALA A 24 0.50 -6.99 -4.46
CA ALA A 24 0.22 -8.35 -3.99
C ALA A 24 -0.39 -8.35 -2.58
N TYR A 25 0.19 -7.60 -1.64
CA TYR A 25 -0.33 -7.48 -0.28
C TYR A 25 -1.69 -6.79 -0.22
N GLY A 26 -1.90 -5.76 -1.06
CA GLY A 26 -3.19 -5.11 -1.29
C GLY A 26 -4.29 -6.11 -1.64
N LYS A 27 -4.08 -6.89 -2.71
CA LYS A 27 -5.04 -7.90 -3.18
C LYS A 27 -5.30 -9.03 -2.18
N GLN A 28 -4.30 -9.39 -1.37
CA GLN A 28 -4.40 -10.45 -0.37
C GLN A 28 -4.96 -9.97 0.99
N GLY A 29 -5.22 -8.67 1.16
CA GLY A 29 -5.68 -8.15 2.46
C GLY A 29 -4.61 -8.14 3.56
N GLN A 30 -3.33 -8.34 3.22
CA GLN A 30 -2.23 -8.47 4.18
C GLN A 30 -1.71 -7.10 4.61
N PHE A 31 -2.56 -6.32 5.28
CA PHE A 31 -2.25 -4.93 5.67
C PHE A 31 -0.98 -4.82 6.53
N ASN A 32 -0.75 -5.74 7.47
CA ASN A 32 0.46 -5.75 8.30
C ASN A 32 1.75 -5.77 7.46
N LYS A 33 1.79 -6.60 6.41
CA LYS A 33 2.95 -6.69 5.52
C LYS A 33 3.08 -5.46 4.63
N ALA A 34 1.95 -4.92 4.15
CA ALA A 34 1.92 -3.68 3.38
C ALA A 34 2.46 -2.48 4.19
N GLU A 35 2.11 -2.35 5.48
CA GLU A 35 2.64 -1.31 6.36
C GLU A 35 4.15 -1.42 6.56
N ILE A 36 4.63 -2.63 6.86
CA ILE A 36 6.07 -2.90 7.03
C ILE A 36 6.83 -2.54 5.76
N LEU A 37 6.29 -2.88 4.59
CA LEU A 37 6.94 -2.59 3.32
C LEU A 37 6.96 -1.08 3.03
N LEU A 38 5.84 -0.38 3.26
CA LEU A 38 5.73 1.06 3.04
C LEU A 38 6.66 1.85 4.00
N LYS A 39 6.84 1.37 5.23
CA LYS A 39 7.84 1.91 6.17
C LYS A 39 9.27 1.67 5.66
N TYR A 40 9.57 0.45 5.22
CA TYR A 40 10.89 0.10 4.69
C TYR A 40 11.24 0.93 3.44
N MET A 41 10.29 1.21 2.55
CA MET A 41 10.49 2.11 1.41
C MET A 41 10.97 3.50 1.86
N ASN A 42 10.25 4.11 2.80
CA ASN A 42 10.61 5.42 3.34
C ASN A 42 12.01 5.43 3.98
N GLU A 43 12.33 4.40 4.79
CA GLU A 43 13.63 4.28 5.47
C GLU A 43 14.80 4.12 4.49
N ASN A 44 14.54 3.58 3.30
CA ASN A 44 15.53 3.43 2.23
C ASN A 44 15.49 4.57 1.19
N GLY A 45 14.79 5.67 1.49
CA GLY A 45 14.75 6.86 0.62
C GLY A 45 13.78 6.79 -0.55
N TYR A 46 12.94 5.75 -0.63
CA TYR A 46 11.88 5.63 -1.64
C TYR A 46 10.58 6.23 -1.12
N ALA A 47 10.20 7.40 -1.64
CA ALA A 47 8.95 8.05 -1.29
C ALA A 47 7.74 7.23 -1.83
N PRO A 48 6.82 6.76 -0.96
CA PRO A 48 5.64 6.03 -1.40
C PRO A 48 4.74 6.90 -2.28
N ASN A 49 4.43 6.39 -3.47
CA ASN A 49 3.55 7.07 -4.43
C ASN A 49 2.05 6.75 -4.17
N VAL A 50 1.17 7.35 -4.97
CA VAL A 50 -0.29 7.13 -4.91
C VAL A 50 -0.68 5.66 -4.95
N MET A 51 0.03 4.83 -5.72
CA MET A 51 -0.25 3.41 -5.82
C MET A 51 0.02 2.72 -4.49
N CYS A 52 1.15 2.98 -3.85
CA CYS A 52 1.51 2.34 -2.57
C CYS A 52 0.44 2.60 -1.50
N HIS A 53 -0.04 3.84 -1.40
CA HIS A 53 -1.12 4.18 -0.48
C HIS A 53 -2.45 3.53 -0.87
N THR A 54 -2.77 3.50 -2.16
CA THR A 54 -4.01 2.86 -2.64
C THR A 54 -4.01 1.35 -2.39
N ALA A 55 -2.87 0.68 -2.57
CA ALA A 55 -2.70 -0.74 -2.27
C ALA A 55 -2.80 -1.02 -0.76
N LEU A 56 -2.27 -0.14 0.09
CA LEU A 56 -2.46 -0.24 1.54
C LEU A 56 -3.93 -0.06 1.93
N MET A 57 -4.64 0.89 1.31
CA MET A 57 -6.09 1.04 1.50
C MET A 57 -6.85 -0.22 1.05
N GLU A 58 -6.46 -0.83 -0.08
CA GLU A 58 -7.07 -2.08 -0.56
C GLU A 58 -6.85 -3.22 0.44
N ALA A 59 -5.64 -3.32 0.99
CA ALA A 59 -5.32 -4.32 2.01
C ALA A 59 -6.24 -4.15 3.24
N TYR A 60 -6.41 -2.90 3.70
CA TYR A 60 -7.28 -2.58 4.83
C TYR A 60 -8.75 -2.86 4.56
N GLY A 61 -9.26 -2.45 3.40
CA GLY A 61 -10.65 -2.71 3.01
C GLY A 61 -10.96 -4.21 2.96
N ARG A 62 -10.07 -5.02 2.37
CA ARG A 62 -10.24 -6.48 2.32
C ARG A 62 -10.16 -7.16 3.69
N ALA A 63 -9.45 -6.55 4.63
CA ALA A 63 -9.36 -7.02 6.01
C ALA A 63 -10.48 -6.49 6.93
N GLY A 64 -11.45 -5.72 6.41
CA GLY A 64 -12.53 -5.12 7.19
C GLY A 64 -12.09 -3.95 8.08
N GLN A 65 -10.88 -3.43 7.88
CA GLN A 65 -10.28 -2.36 8.69
C GLN A 65 -10.58 -0.97 8.09
N TYR A 66 -11.86 -0.66 7.87
CA TYR A 66 -12.29 0.50 7.09
C TYR A 66 -11.83 1.85 7.68
N ASN A 67 -11.87 2.00 9.01
CA ASN A 67 -11.39 3.22 9.69
C ASN A 67 -9.92 3.52 9.38
N LYS A 68 -9.07 2.48 9.24
CA LYS A 68 -7.66 2.63 8.89
C LYS A 68 -7.50 3.02 7.42
N ALA A 69 -8.29 2.42 6.52
CA ALA A 69 -8.29 2.80 5.12
C ALA A 69 -8.71 4.27 4.93
N GLU A 70 -9.73 4.74 5.65
CA GLU A 70 -10.16 6.14 5.64
C GLU A 70 -9.06 7.07 6.17
N THR A 71 -8.35 6.67 7.23
CA THR A 71 -7.22 7.43 7.77
C THR A 71 -6.11 7.61 6.72
N VAL A 72 -5.80 6.55 5.96
CA VAL A 72 -4.84 6.62 4.85
C VAL A 72 -5.33 7.58 3.77
N PHE A 73 -6.61 7.49 3.38
CA PHE A 73 -7.21 8.38 2.40
C PHE A 73 -7.13 9.86 2.82
N ARG A 74 -7.52 10.18 4.06
CA ARG A 74 -7.43 11.55 4.61
C ARG A 74 -5.98 12.05 4.61
N ARG A 75 -5.01 11.20 4.95
CA ARG A 75 -3.59 11.56 4.90
C ARG A 75 -3.15 11.92 3.48
N MET A 76 -3.61 11.18 2.46
CA MET A 76 -3.33 11.50 1.06
C MET A 76 -3.88 12.87 0.67
N GLN A 77 -5.10 13.21 1.10
CA GLN A 77 -5.72 14.51 0.81
C GLN A 77 -5.03 15.69 1.50
N LEU A 78 -4.52 15.50 2.72
CA LEU A 78 -3.93 16.60 3.49
C LEU A 78 -2.50 16.91 3.07
N ASN A 79 -1.62 15.89 3.03
CA ASN A 79 -0.18 16.07 2.90
C ASN A 79 0.49 14.95 2.08
N GLY A 80 -0.28 14.19 1.31
CA GLY A 80 0.22 13.03 0.57
C GLY A 80 0.07 13.17 -0.95
N PRO A 81 0.36 12.09 -1.68
CA PRO A 81 0.16 12.08 -3.12
C PRO A 81 -1.34 12.16 -3.44
N GLU A 82 -1.67 12.86 -4.52
CA GLU A 82 -3.06 13.06 -4.94
C GLU A 82 -3.79 11.73 -5.15
N PRO A 83 -4.97 11.50 -4.51
CA PRO A 83 -5.75 10.30 -4.72
C PRO A 83 -6.15 10.08 -6.18
N SER A 84 -6.01 8.84 -6.64
CA SER A 84 -6.41 8.43 -7.99
C SER A 84 -7.87 8.00 -8.06
N LEU A 85 -8.40 7.82 -9.28
CA LEU A 85 -9.74 7.25 -9.50
C LEU A 85 -9.94 5.92 -8.74
N LEU A 86 -8.93 5.04 -8.77
CA LEU A 86 -8.97 3.75 -8.04
C LEU A 86 -9.13 3.99 -6.53
N THR A 87 -8.44 4.98 -5.98
CA THR A 87 -8.50 5.33 -4.56
C THR A 87 -9.91 5.75 -4.15
N TYR A 88 -10.57 6.60 -4.97
CA TYR A 88 -11.96 7.01 -4.74
C TYR A 88 -12.96 5.86 -4.89
N GLN A 89 -12.80 5.00 -5.90
CA GLN A 89 -13.64 3.81 -6.06
C GLN A 89 -13.55 2.89 -4.85
N LEU A 90 -12.34 2.72 -4.32
CA LEU A 90 -12.09 1.86 -3.18
C LEU A 90 -12.74 2.40 -1.89
N ILE A 91 -12.61 3.71 -1.61
CA ILE A 91 -13.22 4.29 -0.40
C ILE A 91 -14.75 4.26 -0.49
N LEU A 92 -15.34 4.55 -1.65
CA LEU A 92 -16.78 4.44 -1.85
C LEU A 92 -17.27 3.01 -1.65
N LYS A 93 -16.54 2.01 -2.17
CA LYS A 93 -16.86 0.60 -1.96
C LYS A 93 -16.89 0.22 -0.48
N MET A 94 -15.98 0.76 0.33
CA MET A 94 -15.94 0.48 1.77
C MET A 94 -17.11 1.12 2.53
N PHE A 95 -17.60 2.28 2.11
CA PHE A 95 -18.77 2.92 2.73
C PHE A 95 -20.10 2.19 2.50
N VAL A 96 -20.15 1.33 1.49
CA VAL A 96 -21.35 0.56 1.12
C VAL A 96 -21.39 -0.81 1.82
N GLN A 97 -20.31 -1.23 2.48
CA GLN A 97 -20.18 -2.52 3.18
C GLN A 97 -20.42 -2.36 4.68
#